data_AF-A0A4Z0F7H8-F1
#
_entry.id   AF-A0A4Z0F7H8-F1
#
_cell.length_a   1.000
_cell.length_b   1.000
_cell.length_c   1.000
_cell.angle_alpha   90.00
_cell.angle_beta   90.00
_cell.angle_gamma   90.00
#
_symmetry.space_group_name_H-M   'P 1'
#
loop_
_entity.id
_entity.type
_entity.pdbx_description
1 polymer ?
#
loop_
_entity_poly.entity_id
_entity_poly.type
_entity_poly.pdbx_seq_one_letter_code
_entity_poly.pdbx_strand_id
1 'polypeptide(L)'
;MEVVHHADGDMMTDYSHHAYMIQVAVADAAVAIQETWTAPSVVFRPKVFKDGELELWCALYGDSLLSGVSAWGATPEEACRNFDYKWRRGES
;
A
#
# COMPACT_ATOMS: atom_id res chain seq x y z
N MET A 1 -41.16 28.04 36.59
CA MET A 1 -41.31 27.91 35.14
C MET A 1 -39.89 27.74 34.61
N GLU A 2 -39.45 26.49 34.52
CA GLU A 2 -38.08 26.14 34.22
C GLU A 2 -38.12 24.98 33.22
N VAL A 3 -37.47 25.17 32.07
CA VAL A 3 -36.88 24.10 31.28
C VAL A 3 -35.85 24.76 30.38
N VAL A 4 -34.62 24.82 30.88
CA VAL A 4 -33.41 25.05 30.08
C VAL A 4 -32.82 23.68 29.75
N HIS A 5 -33.07 23.17 28.54
CA HIS A 5 -32.43 21.95 28.05
C HIS A 5 -32.38 21.93 26.52
N HIS A 6 -31.30 22.43 25.90
CA HIS A 6 -30.89 22.03 24.53
C HIS A 6 -29.53 22.64 24.11
N ALA A 7 -28.45 22.39 24.86
CA ALA A 7 -27.10 22.75 24.40
C ALA A 7 -26.10 21.59 24.51
N ASP A 8 -26.29 20.67 25.47
CA ASP A 8 -25.31 19.61 25.74
C ASP A 8 -25.36 18.42 24.77
N GLY A 9 -26.50 18.19 24.08
CA GLY A 9 -26.69 17.05 23.19
C GLY A 9 -26.03 17.19 21.81
N ASP A 10 -25.90 18.42 21.31
CA ASP A 10 -25.34 18.74 19.98
C ASP A 10 -23.81 18.64 20.01
N MET A 11 -23.19 19.22 21.04
CA MET A 11 -21.74 19.21 21.25
C MET A 11 -21.17 17.80 21.46
N MET A 12 -21.85 16.93 22.24
CA MET A 12 -21.40 15.55 22.49
C MET A 12 -21.40 14.70 21.22
N THR A 13 -22.36 14.96 20.32
CA THR A 13 -22.48 14.27 19.04
C THR A 13 -21.36 14.70 18.09
N ASP A 14 -21.03 15.99 18.08
CA ASP A 14 -19.88 16.51 17.33
C ASP A 14 -18.55 15.96 17.84
N TYR A 15 -18.31 15.93 19.16
CA TYR A 15 -17.08 15.33 19.72
C TYR A 15 -16.96 13.86 19.35
N SER A 16 -18.06 13.11 19.42
CA SER A 16 -18.09 11.69 19.06
C SER A 16 -17.83 11.48 17.56
N HIS A 17 -18.41 12.32 16.70
CA HIS A 17 -18.18 12.28 15.27
C HIS A 17 -16.74 12.64 14.90
N HIS A 18 -16.17 13.70 15.47
CA HIS A 18 -14.76 14.07 15.23
C HIS A 18 -13.80 12.99 15.73
N ALA A 19 -14.06 12.42 16.92
CA ALA A 19 -13.27 11.31 17.44
C ALA A 19 -13.32 10.09 16.52
N TYR A 20 -14.50 9.75 15.99
CA TYR A 20 -14.66 8.67 15.01
C TYR A 20 -13.90 8.97 13.70
N MET A 21 -14.03 10.18 13.14
CA MET A 21 -13.32 10.56 11.92
C MET A 21 -11.80 10.51 12.09
N ILE A 22 -11.28 10.91 13.25
CA ILE A 22 -9.86 10.76 13.58
C ILE A 22 -9.46 9.28 13.63
N GLN A 23 -10.26 8.42 14.25
CA GLN A 23 -9.99 6.98 14.29
C GLN A 23 -9.95 6.36 12.89
N VAL A 24 -10.90 6.73 12.02
CA VAL A 24 -10.93 6.28 10.62
C VAL A 24 -9.68 6.74 9.87
N ALA A 25 -9.34 8.03 9.97
CA ALA A 25 -8.14 8.57 9.30
C ALA A 25 -6.84 7.90 9.78
N VAL A 26 -6.74 7.60 11.07
CA VAL A 26 -5.59 6.85 11.63
C VAL A 26 -5.56 5.42 11.11
N ALA A 27 -6.71 4.74 11.04
CA ALA A 27 -6.78 3.39 10.50
C ALA A 27 -6.38 3.36 9.01
N ASP A 28 -6.87 4.30 8.20
CA ASP A 28 -6.53 4.41 6.79
C ASP A 28 -5.03 4.66 6.58
N ALA A 29 -4.45 5.58 7.37
CA ALA A 29 -3.02 5.83 7.33
C ALA A 29 -2.20 4.59 7.73
N ALA A 30 -2.64 3.84 8.75
CA ALA A 30 -1.98 2.60 9.17
C ALA A 30 -2.04 1.52 8.08
N VAL A 31 -3.16 1.38 7.38
CA VAL A 31 -3.30 0.44 6.25
C VAL A 31 -2.32 0.81 5.13
N ALA A 32 -2.29 2.08 4.70
CA ALA A 32 -1.40 2.52 3.61
C ALA A 32 0.09 2.31 3.94
N ILE A 33 0.48 2.60 5.19
CA ILE A 33 1.82 2.32 5.70
C ILE A 33 2.08 0.82 5.64
N GLN A 34 1.20 -0.02 6.19
CA GLN A 34 1.38 -1.46 6.23
C GLN A 34 1.49 -2.07 4.83
N GLU A 35 0.63 -1.68 3.89
CA GLU A 35 0.68 -2.15 2.50
C GLU A 35 2.04 -1.84 1.86
N THR A 36 2.59 -0.66 2.11
CA THR A 36 3.89 -0.25 1.58
C THR A 36 5.03 -1.05 2.22
N TRP A 37 5.05 -1.20 3.54
CA TRP A 37 6.12 -1.90 4.26
C TRP A 37 6.11 -3.42 4.06
N THR A 38 4.94 -3.99 3.79
CA THR A 38 4.74 -5.43 3.56
C THR A 38 4.68 -5.79 2.08
N ALA A 39 4.88 -4.82 1.18
CA ALA A 39 4.93 -5.08 -0.25
C ALA A 39 6.00 -6.14 -0.58
N PRO A 40 5.72 -7.13 -1.44
CA PRO A 40 6.69 -8.18 -1.78
C PRO A 40 8.05 -7.62 -2.24
N SER A 41 8.06 -6.54 -3.00
CA SER A 41 9.25 -5.84 -3.50
C SER A 41 10.10 -5.25 -2.36
N VAL A 42 9.48 -4.83 -1.27
CA VAL A 42 10.17 -4.33 -0.07
C VAL A 42 10.70 -5.48 0.79
N VAL A 43 9.90 -6.52 0.98
CA VAL A 43 10.23 -7.67 1.85
C VAL A 43 11.27 -8.58 1.23
N PHE A 44 11.06 -9.00 -0.02
CA PHE A 44 11.92 -9.97 -0.71
C PHE A 44 13.09 -9.31 -1.43
N ARG A 45 13.03 -7.99 -1.66
CA ARG A 45 14.09 -7.19 -2.27
C ARG A 45 14.59 -7.82 -3.59
N PRO A 46 13.71 -7.94 -4.61
CA PRO A 46 14.12 -8.44 -5.92
C PRO A 46 15.27 -7.59 -6.47
N LYS A 47 16.12 -8.21 -7.30
CA LYS A 47 17.13 -7.48 -8.06
C LYS A 47 16.41 -6.60 -9.07
N VAL A 48 16.63 -5.29 -8.99
CA VAL A 48 16.06 -4.30 -9.92
C VAL A 48 17.17 -3.75 -10.81
N PHE A 49 17.05 -3.94 -12.12
CA PHE A 49 18.05 -3.50 -13.09
C PHE A 49 17.40 -3.14 -14.43
N LYS A 50 18.06 -2.27 -15.21
CA LYS A 50 17.62 -1.92 -16.56
C LYS A 50 18.14 -2.97 -17.54
N ASP A 51 17.24 -3.53 -18.34
CA ASP A 51 17.56 -4.37 -19.49
C ASP A 51 17.96 -3.48 -20.67
N GLY A 52 19.18 -3.68 -21.16
CA GLY A 52 19.77 -2.86 -22.22
C GLY A 52 19.19 -3.11 -23.61
N GLU A 53 18.53 -4.25 -23.83
CA GLU A 53 17.97 -4.59 -25.14
C GLU A 53 16.53 -4.09 -25.33
N LEU A 54 15.72 -4.18 -24.27
CA LEU A 54 14.31 -3.78 -24.30
C LEU A 54 14.06 -2.39 -23.68
N GLU A 55 15.11 -1.73 -23.16
CA GLU A 55 15.06 -0.46 -22.41
C GLU A 55 14.07 -0.44 -21.23
N LEU A 56 13.65 -1.60 -20.74
CA LEU A 56 12.74 -1.76 -19.60
C LEU A 56 13.50 -2.08 -18.32
N TRP A 57 12.90 -1.79 -17.19
CA TRP A 57 13.35 -2.24 -15.89
C TRP A 57 12.80 -3.63 -15.58
N CYS A 58 13.65 -4.50 -15.05
CA CYS A 58 13.27 -5.83 -14.59
C CYS A 58 13.42 -5.89 -13.05
N ALA A 59 12.39 -6.39 -12.38
CA ALA A 59 12.43 -6.81 -10.98
C ALA A 59 12.44 -8.35 -10.95
N LEU A 60 13.54 -8.95 -10.51
CA LEU A 60 13.74 -10.40 -10.48
C LEU A 60 13.98 -10.89 -9.04
N TYR A 61 13.12 -11.80 -8.59
CA TYR A 61 13.35 -12.59 -7.39
C TYR A 61 13.57 -14.07 -7.73
N GLY A 62 14.75 -14.58 -7.44
CA GLY A 62 15.17 -15.95 -7.75
C GLY A 62 16.50 -16.01 -8.50
N ASP A 63 16.92 -17.22 -8.88
CA ASP A 63 18.23 -17.47 -9.50
C ASP A 63 18.27 -17.03 -10.97
N SER A 64 17.14 -17.14 -11.67
CA SER A 64 17.04 -16.84 -13.10
C SER A 64 15.62 -16.40 -13.48
N LEU A 65 15.47 -15.82 -14.69
CA LEU A 65 14.17 -15.48 -15.25
C LEU A 65 13.23 -16.69 -15.42
N LEU A 66 13.79 -17.91 -15.52
CA LEU A 66 13.04 -19.15 -15.75
C LEU A 66 12.57 -19.82 -14.46
N SER A 67 13.28 -19.60 -13.36
CA SER A 67 13.03 -20.25 -12.06
C SER A 67 12.52 -19.29 -10.99
N GLY A 68 12.62 -17.99 -11.24
CA GLY A 68 12.20 -16.93 -10.33
C GLY A 68 10.89 -16.25 -10.76
N VAL A 69 10.41 -15.36 -9.91
CA VAL A 69 9.32 -14.43 -10.24
C VAL A 69 9.96 -13.17 -10.81
N SER A 70 9.58 -12.82 -12.03
CA SER A 70 10.08 -11.62 -12.69
C SER A 70 8.96 -10.76 -13.27
N ALA A 71 9.16 -9.44 -13.23
CA ALA A 71 8.25 -8.49 -13.85
C ALA A 71 9.02 -7.33 -14.47
N TRP A 72 8.40 -6.70 -15.46
CA TRP A 72 8.98 -5.59 -16.22
C TRP A 72 8.15 -4.32 -16.08
N GLY A 73 8.79 -3.17 -16.26
CA GLY A 73 8.14 -1.86 -16.30
C GLY A 73 9.02 -0.81 -17.00
N ALA A 74 8.44 0.29 -17.44
CA ALA A 74 9.18 1.39 -18.05
C ALA A 74 10.05 2.14 -17.03
N THR A 75 9.71 2.03 -15.74
CA THR A 75 10.47 2.60 -14.61
C THR A 75 10.78 1.51 -13.57
N PRO A 76 11.77 1.72 -12.68
CA PRO A 76 12.04 0.79 -11.58
C PRO A 76 10.81 0.56 -10.70
N GLU A 77 10.07 1.63 -10.42
CA GLU A 77 8.84 1.61 -9.62
C GLU A 77 7.77 0.74 -10.29
N GLU A 78 7.58 0.89 -11.61
CA GLU A 78 6.61 0.09 -12.35
C GLU A 78 6.98 -1.40 -12.35
N ALA A 79 8.28 -1.71 -12.49
CA ALA A 79 8.75 -3.09 -12.41
C ALA A 79 8.47 -3.71 -11.03
N CYS A 80 8.73 -2.98 -9.94
CA CYS A 80 8.41 -3.41 -8.57
C CYS A 80 6.90 -3.61 -8.36
N ARG A 81 6.06 -2.69 -8.85
CA ARG A 81 4.60 -2.80 -8.74
C ARG A 81 4.07 -4.02 -9.48
N ASN A 82 4.57 -4.27 -10.69
CA ASN A 82 4.19 -5.44 -11.49
C ASN A 82 4.69 -6.74 -10.84
N PHE A 83 5.86 -6.72 -10.21
CA PHE A 83 6.38 -7.83 -9.41
C PHE A 83 5.45 -8.14 -8.24
N ASP A 84 5.05 -7.14 -7.46
CA ASP A 84 4.15 -7.30 -6.31
C ASP A 84 2.80 -7.89 -6.71
N TYR A 85 2.29 -7.47 -7.87
CA TYR A 85 1.06 -8.00 -8.44
C TYR A 85 1.19 -9.49 -8.80
N LYS A 86 2.23 -9.88 -9.55
CA LYS A 86 2.49 -11.28 -9.91
C LYS A 86 2.68 -12.16 -8.68
N TRP A 87 3.48 -11.68 -7.72
CA TRP A 87 3.77 -12.39 -6.47
C TRP A 87 2.49 -12.74 -5.70
N ARG A 88 1.59 -11.77 -5.52
CA ARG A 88 0.32 -11.99 -4.80
C ARG A 88 -0.62 -12.98 -5.51
N ARG A 89 -0.44 -13.17 -6.82
CA ARG A 89 -1.25 -14.09 -7.64
C ARG A 89 -0.60 -15.46 -7.85
N GLY A 90 0.62 -15.66 -7.37
CA GLY A 90 1.37 -16.90 -7.59
C GLY A 90 1.77 -17.09 -9.07
N GLU A 91 1.92 -16.00 -9.82
CA GLU A 91 2.35 -16.02 -11.21
C GLU A 91 3.90 -15.93 -11.25
N SER A 92 4.55 -16.88 -11.94
CA SER A 92 6.00 -16.88 -12.23
C SER A 92 6.25 -16.52 -13.69
#